data_AF-A0A560B361-F1
#
_entry.id   AF-A0A560B361-F1
#
_cell.length_a   1.000
_cell.length_b   1.000
_cell.length_c   1.000
_cell.angle_alpha   90.00
_cell.angle_beta   90.00
_cell.angle_gamma   90.00
#
_symmetry.space_group_name_H-M   'P 1'
#
loop_
_entity.id
_entity.type
_entity.pdbx_description
1 polymer ?
#
loop_
_entity_poly.entity_id
_entity_poly.type
_entity_poly.pdbx_seq_one_letter_code
_entity_poly.pdbx_strand_id
1 'polypeptide(L)'
;MSITATNAQASGFSLKAALTVLGTDKGTSAKTAAGQAASASGGSAVFVTLSVEAQAFMATTTASKAGKTASGAAGPYTAYFPTRDGKPATALAKAVSDPGAVSSSAGLRGPDIAKDARARMDAQYEAMKAGGKPFDFDSFEGRDWYSLMGDLDRRSLESVRSNAGGQFTKQEQDIAQSIMAQQEGLAMGLYNGPISQEASFVDPFRGDEAARMKANLTFLDAVGPEEKTSTEWATRRASAQVSYEIHTREKGDEPETLDSDNPLATLIKQAMDRSQSDPLRHIPKTPDELKTQAWFKGFESRLDATAARNVAQGIAQGIALAKATTPTADSAKPA
;
A
#
# COMPACT_ATOMS: atom_id res chain seq x y z
N MET A 1 51.60 -21.18 -9.07
CA MET A 1 50.95 -20.99 -7.76
C MET A 1 49.51 -20.59 -8.02
N SER A 2 48.60 -21.56 -7.93
CA SER A 2 47.16 -21.35 -8.02
C SER A 2 46.62 -21.21 -6.60
N ILE A 3 45.78 -20.21 -6.36
CA ILE A 3 45.01 -20.09 -5.12
C ILE A 3 43.54 -20.14 -5.50
N THR A 4 42.93 -21.27 -5.15
CA THR A 4 41.50 -21.57 -5.23
C THR A 4 40.80 -20.84 -4.06
N ALA A 5 39.80 -20.01 -4.35
CA ALA A 5 38.92 -19.45 -3.33
C ALA A 5 37.64 -20.29 -3.25
N THR A 6 37.43 -20.92 -2.10
CA THR A 6 36.25 -21.72 -1.76
C THR A 6 35.04 -20.84 -1.40
N ASN A 7 33.91 -21.17 -2.02
CA ASN A 7 32.55 -20.70 -1.72
C ASN A 7 32.21 -20.74 -0.23
N ALA A 8 31.67 -19.64 0.30
CA ALA A 8 30.93 -19.63 1.56
C ALA A 8 29.43 -19.45 1.24
N GLN A 9 28.66 -20.52 1.47
CA GLN A 9 27.20 -20.52 1.43
C GLN A 9 26.65 -19.60 2.52
N ALA A 10 25.80 -18.65 2.15
CA ALA A 10 24.98 -17.89 3.09
C ALA A 10 23.76 -18.74 3.49
N SER A 11 23.81 -19.26 4.71
CA SER A 11 22.74 -20.03 5.35
C SER A 11 21.51 -19.14 5.55
N GLY A 12 20.39 -19.49 4.91
CA GLY A 12 19.11 -18.80 5.05
C GLY A 12 18.56 -18.92 6.49
N PHE A 13 18.29 -17.77 7.11
CA PHE A 13 17.53 -17.69 8.35
C PHE A 13 16.05 -17.48 8.03
N SER A 14 15.24 -18.52 8.15
CA SER A 14 13.78 -18.42 8.19
C SER A 14 13.36 -18.16 9.65
N LEU A 15 12.66 -17.05 9.91
CA LEU A 15 12.03 -16.83 11.21
C LEU A 15 10.83 -17.79 11.35
N LYS A 16 11.02 -18.87 12.11
CA LYS A 16 9.97 -19.82 12.49
C LYS A 16 9.36 -19.40 13.83
N ALA A 17 8.08 -19.03 13.84
CA ALA A 17 7.33 -18.86 15.09
C ALA A 17 6.81 -20.23 15.55
N ALA A 18 7.28 -20.72 16.70
CA ALA A 18 6.73 -21.89 17.36
C ALA A 18 5.54 -21.46 18.25
N LEU A 19 4.34 -21.97 17.97
CA LEU A 19 3.18 -21.81 18.84
C LEU A 19 3.19 -22.94 19.89
N THR A 20 3.55 -22.62 21.13
CA THR A 20 3.39 -23.56 22.26
C THR A 20 1.93 -23.54 22.70
N VAL A 21 1.19 -24.61 22.39
CA VAL A 21 -0.14 -24.83 22.96
C VAL A 21 0.03 -25.25 24.42
N LEU A 22 -0.24 -24.35 25.36
CA LEU A 22 -0.39 -24.66 26.78
C LEU A 22 -1.73 -25.37 26.98
N GLY A 23 -1.70 -26.70 26.95
CA GLY A 23 -2.80 -27.54 27.43
C GLY A 23 -2.99 -27.33 28.93
N THR A 24 -4.18 -26.91 29.35
CA THR A 24 -4.58 -26.84 30.74
C THR A 24 -4.88 -28.25 31.26
N ASP A 25 -3.99 -28.82 32.06
CA ASP A 25 -4.33 -29.94 32.93
C ASP A 25 -4.03 -29.59 34.39
N LYS A 26 -5.10 -29.63 35.20
CA LYS A 26 -5.08 -29.49 36.66
C LYS A 26 -4.50 -30.77 37.27
N GLY A 27 -3.54 -30.65 38.19
CA GLY A 27 -3.29 -31.75 39.13
C GLY A 27 -1.94 -31.78 39.84
N THR A 28 -1.94 -31.28 41.08
CA THR A 28 -1.21 -31.78 42.27
C THR A 28 0.32 -31.73 42.37
N SER A 29 0.74 -31.24 43.54
CA SER A 29 2.08 -30.92 44.04
C SER A 29 3.02 -32.11 44.25
N ALA A 30 4.33 -31.90 44.02
CA ALA A 30 5.41 -32.46 44.86
C ALA A 30 6.74 -31.70 44.68
N LYS A 31 7.36 -31.33 45.82
CA LYS A 31 8.75 -30.86 45.98
C LYS A 31 9.74 -31.99 45.69
N THR A 32 10.84 -31.75 44.95
CA THR A 32 12.24 -32.15 45.31
C THR A 32 13.26 -31.42 44.41
N ALA A 33 14.54 -31.47 44.81
CA ALA A 33 15.66 -30.57 44.51
C ALA A 33 16.45 -30.81 43.20
N ALA A 34 17.24 -29.78 42.87
CA ALA A 34 18.55 -29.76 42.19
C ALA A 34 18.85 -30.70 41.00
N GLY A 35 19.04 -30.07 39.83
CA GLY A 35 20.12 -30.41 38.88
C GLY A 35 19.88 -31.57 37.89
N GLN A 36 19.26 -31.29 36.73
CA GLN A 36 19.69 -31.84 35.43
C GLN A 36 18.95 -31.18 34.27
N ALA A 37 19.70 -30.86 33.20
CA ALA A 37 19.15 -30.39 31.94
C ALA A 37 18.40 -31.54 31.25
N ALA A 38 17.08 -31.41 31.11
CA ALA A 38 16.26 -32.33 30.35
C ALA A 38 16.14 -31.83 28.90
N SER A 39 16.82 -32.54 27.99
CA SER A 39 16.63 -32.41 26.55
C SER A 39 15.20 -32.84 26.18
N ALA A 40 14.37 -31.89 25.72
CA ALA A 40 13.07 -32.20 25.14
C ALA A 40 13.28 -32.60 23.67
N SER A 41 13.16 -33.91 23.42
CA SER A 41 13.06 -34.49 22.09
C SER A 41 11.59 -34.49 21.62
N GLY A 42 11.39 -34.28 20.32
CA GLY A 42 10.30 -34.94 19.59
C GLY A 42 8.92 -34.27 19.55
N GLY A 43 8.81 -32.96 19.35
CA GLY A 43 7.56 -32.34 18.90
C GLY A 43 7.63 -32.03 17.40
N SER A 44 6.87 -32.75 16.56
CA SER A 44 6.75 -32.42 15.13
C SER A 44 6.16 -31.01 14.99
N ALA A 45 6.94 -30.08 14.45
CA ALA A 45 6.47 -28.72 14.18
C ALA A 45 5.45 -28.77 13.03
N VAL A 46 4.19 -28.47 13.34
CA VAL A 46 3.16 -28.21 12.33
C VAL A 46 3.36 -26.77 11.84
N PHE A 47 3.68 -26.61 10.56
CA PHE A 47 3.82 -25.30 9.93
C PHE A 47 2.46 -24.85 9.41
N VAL A 48 1.98 -23.70 9.90
CA VAL A 48 0.77 -23.05 9.40
C VAL A 48 1.19 -21.84 8.58
N THR A 49 0.84 -21.83 7.30
CA THR A 49 1.03 -20.66 6.43
C THR A 49 0.00 -19.61 6.81
N LEU A 50 0.45 -18.45 7.26
CA LEU A 50 -0.42 -17.33 7.63
C LEU A 50 -0.94 -16.61 6.37
N SER A 51 -2.17 -16.11 6.43
CA SER A 51 -2.69 -15.23 5.37
C SER A 51 -1.87 -13.94 5.28
N VAL A 52 -1.93 -13.27 4.14
CA VAL A 52 -1.24 -11.98 3.93
C VAL A 52 -1.74 -10.94 4.95
N GLU A 53 -3.03 -10.94 5.31
CA GLU A 53 -3.53 -10.05 6.35
C GLU A 53 -2.96 -10.39 7.74
N ALA A 54 -2.78 -11.68 8.05
CA ALA A 54 -2.18 -12.12 9.31
C ALA A 54 -0.68 -11.76 9.38
N GLN A 55 0.04 -11.79 8.26
CA GLN A 55 1.43 -11.37 8.19
C GLN A 55 1.57 -9.85 8.34
N ALA A 56 0.71 -9.08 7.69
CA ALA A 56 0.61 -7.62 7.87
C ALA A 56 0.24 -7.26 9.32
N PHE A 57 -0.67 -8.02 9.95
CA PHE A 57 -1.06 -7.85 11.35
C PHE A 57 0.06 -8.22 12.34
N MET A 58 0.89 -9.22 12.04
CA MET A 58 2.05 -9.57 12.87
C MET A 58 3.20 -8.56 12.74
N ALA A 59 3.44 -8.02 11.53
CA ALA A 59 4.36 -6.90 11.32
C ALA A 59 3.91 -5.65 12.11
N THR A 60 2.59 -5.40 12.14
CA THR A 60 1.91 -4.34 12.90
C THR A 60 2.09 -4.47 14.41
N THR A 61 2.03 -5.70 14.94
CA THR A 61 2.16 -5.97 16.39
C THR A 61 3.58 -5.71 16.89
N THR A 62 4.58 -5.88 16.01
CA THR A 62 6.00 -5.64 16.32
C THR A 62 6.32 -4.14 16.33
N ALA A 63 5.73 -3.36 15.41
CA ALA A 63 5.82 -1.89 15.40
C ALA A 63 5.10 -1.26 16.61
N SER A 64 3.96 -1.84 17.03
CA SER A 64 3.17 -1.35 18.17
C SER A 64 3.92 -1.45 19.51
N LYS A 65 4.94 -2.31 19.63
CA LYS A 65 5.73 -2.46 20.87
C LYS A 65 6.76 -1.33 21.05
N ALA A 66 7.07 -0.58 19.99
CA ALA A 66 7.97 0.59 20.02
C ALA A 66 7.23 1.92 20.29
N GLY A 67 5.92 2.00 20.05
CA GLY A 67 5.13 3.24 20.11
C GLY A 67 4.28 3.41 21.37
N LYS A 68 4.74 2.96 22.54
CA LYS A 68 3.94 2.96 23.78
C LYS A 68 3.84 4.35 24.46
N THR A 69 3.54 5.41 23.71
CA THR A 69 3.21 6.76 24.22
C THR A 69 2.36 7.59 23.24
N ALA A 70 1.23 7.07 22.75
CA ALA A 70 0.13 7.92 22.27
C ALA A 70 -1.19 7.15 22.29
N SER A 71 -2.19 7.70 22.97
CA SER A 71 -3.51 7.10 23.14
C SER A 71 -4.37 7.17 21.87
N GLY A 72 -5.06 6.07 21.57
CA GLY A 72 -6.28 6.05 20.76
C GLY A 72 -6.15 5.41 19.39
N ALA A 73 -6.53 4.13 19.27
CA ALA A 73 -6.92 3.35 18.08
C ALA A 73 -6.39 3.79 16.69
N ALA A 74 -5.13 4.17 16.62
CA ALA A 74 -4.43 4.54 15.41
C ALA A 74 -3.69 3.30 14.91
N GLY A 75 -3.95 2.91 13.65
CA GLY A 75 -3.28 1.77 13.02
C GLY A 75 -1.76 1.92 12.98
N PRO A 76 -1.01 0.84 12.67
CA PRO A 76 0.46 0.81 12.70
C PRO A 76 1.15 1.94 11.94
N TYR A 77 0.49 2.48 10.91
CA TYR A 77 1.10 3.42 9.99
C TYR A 77 0.99 4.89 10.37
N THR A 78 0.24 5.25 11.43
CA THR A 78 0.05 6.67 11.79
C THR A 78 1.35 7.39 12.14
N ALA A 79 2.35 6.66 12.65
CA ALA A 79 3.66 7.22 12.94
C ALA A 79 4.38 7.76 11.69
N TYR A 80 4.03 7.29 10.49
CA TYR A 80 4.64 7.73 9.23
C TYR A 80 3.94 8.96 8.61
N PHE A 81 2.87 9.47 9.22
CA PHE A 81 2.11 10.63 8.75
C PHE A 81 1.94 11.68 9.87
N PRO A 82 3.03 12.28 10.36
CA PRO A 82 2.98 13.22 11.49
C PRO A 82 2.23 14.52 11.13
N THR A 83 1.38 15.04 12.02
CA THR A 83 0.64 16.30 11.80
C THR A 83 1.02 17.37 12.83
N ARG A 84 0.61 18.62 12.63
CA ARG A 84 0.91 19.78 13.50
C ARG A 84 0.37 19.65 14.93
N ASP A 85 -0.89 19.26 15.06
CA ASP A 85 -1.64 19.34 16.32
C ASP A 85 -1.87 17.96 16.97
N GLY A 86 -1.15 16.94 16.50
CA GLY A 86 -1.32 15.57 16.97
C GLY A 86 -2.65 14.93 16.54
N LYS A 87 -3.46 15.61 15.72
CA LYS A 87 -4.62 15.00 15.04
C LYS A 87 -4.10 13.92 14.09
N PRO A 88 -4.38 12.63 14.33
CA PRO A 88 -3.79 11.58 13.50
C PRO A 88 -4.36 11.66 12.08
N ALA A 89 -3.49 11.60 11.07
CA ALA A 89 -3.86 11.47 9.66
C ALA A 89 -4.36 10.04 9.37
N THR A 90 -5.47 9.67 10.01
CA THR A 90 -5.99 8.29 10.04
C THR A 90 -6.40 7.80 8.67
N ALA A 91 -6.93 8.66 7.80
CA ALA A 91 -7.27 8.30 6.42
C ALA A 91 -6.01 7.94 5.62
N LEU A 92 -4.94 8.73 5.76
CA LEU A 92 -3.66 8.47 5.10
C LEU A 92 -3.04 7.15 5.56
N ALA A 93 -3.02 6.92 6.89
CA ALA A 93 -2.49 5.70 7.46
C ALA A 93 -3.32 4.46 7.11
N LYS A 94 -4.65 4.58 7.07
CA LYS A 94 -5.56 3.49 6.68
C LYS A 94 -5.36 3.09 5.23
N ALA A 95 -5.07 4.03 4.34
CA ALA A 95 -4.83 3.74 2.93
C ALA A 95 -3.59 2.88 2.66
N VAL A 96 -2.67 2.72 3.63
CA VAL A 96 -1.54 1.80 3.49
C VAL A 96 -2.00 0.34 3.50
N SER A 97 -2.93 -0.03 4.39
CA SER A 97 -3.44 -1.39 4.50
C SER A 97 -4.75 -1.62 3.73
N ASP A 98 -5.50 -0.56 3.46
CA ASP A 98 -6.77 -0.58 2.75
C ASP A 98 -6.89 0.66 1.86
N PRO A 99 -6.19 0.72 0.71
CA PRO A 99 -6.21 1.87 -0.19
C PRO A 99 -7.57 2.08 -0.88
N GLY A 100 -8.47 1.11 -0.77
CA GLY A 100 -9.87 1.21 -1.23
C GLY A 100 -10.82 1.77 -0.19
N ALA A 101 -10.35 2.03 1.04
CA ALA A 101 -11.13 2.62 2.10
C ALA A 101 -11.75 3.96 1.67
N VAL A 102 -13.05 4.09 1.87
CA VAL A 102 -13.81 5.31 1.56
C VAL A 102 -14.16 6.03 2.86
N SER A 103 -13.80 7.31 2.94
CA SER A 103 -14.19 8.20 4.05
C SER A 103 -14.64 9.56 3.51
N SER A 104 -13.72 10.46 3.16
CA SER A 104 -14.05 11.79 2.62
C SER A 104 -14.83 11.71 1.31
N SER A 105 -14.58 10.69 0.49
CA SER A 105 -15.25 10.48 -0.80
C SER A 105 -16.54 9.65 -0.74
N ALA A 106 -17.07 9.38 0.46
CA ALA A 106 -18.27 8.57 0.66
C ALA A 106 -19.49 9.18 -0.05
N GLY A 107 -20.19 8.38 -0.86
CA GLY A 107 -21.32 8.85 -1.65
C GLY A 107 -20.95 9.73 -2.85
N LEU A 108 -19.66 10.06 -3.04
CA LEU A 108 -19.19 10.97 -4.08
C LEU A 108 -18.62 10.22 -5.28
N ARG A 109 -18.70 10.86 -6.45
CA ARG A 109 -18.21 10.33 -7.73
C ARG A 109 -17.67 11.45 -8.63
N GLY A 110 -16.64 11.11 -9.40
CA GLY A 110 -16.10 11.98 -10.44
C GLY A 110 -15.81 13.41 -9.92
N PRO A 111 -16.31 14.47 -10.59
CA PRO A 111 -16.01 15.85 -10.22
C PRO A 111 -16.41 16.25 -8.79
N ASP A 112 -17.37 15.56 -8.17
CA ASP A 112 -17.84 15.92 -6.82
C ASP A 112 -16.81 15.53 -5.75
N ILE A 113 -16.01 14.49 -5.97
CA ILE A 113 -14.89 14.12 -5.09
C ILE A 113 -13.87 15.26 -5.06
N ALA A 114 -13.54 15.81 -6.24
CA ALA A 114 -12.55 16.86 -6.37
C ALA A 114 -13.01 18.15 -5.67
N LYS A 115 -14.29 18.54 -5.82
CA LYS A 115 -14.87 19.71 -5.14
C LYS A 115 -14.84 19.55 -3.61
N ASP A 116 -15.20 18.37 -3.10
CA ASP A 116 -15.16 18.08 -1.67
C ASP A 116 -13.72 18.12 -1.13
N ALA A 117 -12.77 17.51 -1.84
CA ALA A 117 -11.34 17.57 -1.49
C ALA A 117 -10.82 19.01 -1.43
N ARG A 118 -11.14 19.85 -2.43
CA ARG A 118 -10.79 21.28 -2.43
C ARG A 118 -11.35 22.01 -1.21
N ALA A 119 -12.64 21.82 -0.91
CA ALA A 119 -13.27 22.46 0.23
C ALA A 119 -12.64 22.06 1.57
N ARG A 120 -12.25 20.79 1.73
CA ARG A 120 -11.54 20.31 2.93
C ARG A 120 -10.15 20.91 3.05
N MET A 121 -9.39 20.94 1.95
CA MET A 121 -8.06 21.54 1.92
C MET A 121 -8.12 23.03 2.25
N ASP A 122 -9.09 23.77 1.71
CA ASP A 122 -9.29 25.19 2.02
C ASP A 122 -9.62 25.41 3.50
N ALA A 123 -10.47 24.55 4.08
CA ALA A 123 -10.74 24.58 5.51
C ALA A 123 -9.47 24.32 6.35
N GLN A 124 -8.59 23.40 5.92
CA GLN A 124 -7.32 23.15 6.60
C GLN A 124 -6.34 24.32 6.46
N TYR A 125 -6.26 24.96 5.28
CA TYR A 125 -5.48 26.19 5.09
C TYR A 125 -5.92 27.30 6.04
N GLU A 126 -7.23 27.55 6.12
CA GLU A 126 -7.78 28.57 7.02
C GLU A 126 -7.57 28.19 8.50
N ALA A 127 -7.73 26.92 8.88
CA ALA A 127 -7.45 26.46 10.24
C ALA A 127 -5.97 26.68 10.63
N MET A 128 -5.03 26.34 9.74
CA MET A 128 -3.60 26.57 9.95
C MET A 128 -3.30 28.07 10.12
N LYS A 129 -3.86 28.90 9.24
CA LYS A 129 -3.71 30.36 9.31
C LYS A 129 -4.29 30.94 10.61
N ALA A 130 -5.48 30.50 11.02
CA ALA A 130 -6.12 30.91 12.27
C ALA A 130 -5.32 30.46 13.51
N GLY A 131 -4.61 29.33 13.43
CA GLY A 131 -3.67 28.86 14.45
C GLY A 131 -2.37 29.67 14.55
N GLY A 132 -2.22 30.76 13.78
CA GLY A 132 -1.06 31.64 13.82
C GLY A 132 0.17 31.11 13.08
N LYS A 133 0.05 29.97 12.38
CA LYS A 133 1.09 29.37 11.56
C LYS A 133 0.49 29.00 10.21
N PRO A 134 0.56 29.85 9.18
CA PRO A 134 0.11 29.46 7.84
C PRO A 134 0.83 28.19 7.33
N PHE A 135 0.28 27.55 6.30
CA PHE A 135 0.92 26.39 5.67
C PHE A 135 2.35 26.70 5.23
N ASP A 136 3.27 25.80 5.55
CA ASP A 136 4.67 25.82 5.19
C ASP A 136 5.00 24.54 4.43
N PHE A 137 5.35 24.69 3.16
CA PHE A 137 5.72 23.57 2.32
C PHE A 137 6.97 22.85 2.83
N ASP A 138 7.91 23.58 3.43
CA ASP A 138 9.18 23.06 3.92
C ASP A 138 9.10 22.63 5.40
N SER A 139 7.88 22.47 5.92
CA SER A 139 7.65 22.02 7.29
C SER A 139 8.44 20.75 7.60
N PHE A 140 9.06 20.73 8.79
CA PHE A 140 9.85 19.59 9.24
C PHE A 140 9.08 18.28 9.08
N GLU A 141 9.71 17.29 8.43
CA GLU A 141 9.12 15.97 8.15
C GLU A 141 7.79 16.00 7.38
N GLY A 142 7.48 17.07 6.64
CA GLY A 142 6.25 17.19 5.86
C GLY A 142 4.99 17.31 6.72
N ARG A 143 5.12 17.74 7.99
CA ARG A 143 3.99 17.82 8.93
C ARG A 143 2.80 18.60 8.40
N ASP A 144 3.04 19.62 7.60
CA ASP A 144 1.99 20.45 7.01
C ASP A 144 1.32 19.76 5.84
N TRP A 145 2.03 18.93 5.10
CA TRP A 145 1.46 18.14 4.01
C TRP A 145 0.43 17.16 4.56
N TYR A 146 0.80 16.45 5.63
CA TYR A 146 -0.10 15.51 6.30
C TYR A 146 -1.21 16.20 7.09
N SER A 147 -1.00 17.43 7.57
CA SER A 147 -2.07 18.22 8.19
C SER A 147 -3.08 18.72 7.16
N LEU A 148 -2.60 19.16 5.99
CA LEU A 148 -3.43 19.62 4.87
C LEU A 148 -4.26 18.48 4.28
N MET A 149 -3.66 17.31 4.09
CA MET A 149 -4.26 16.17 3.38
C MET A 149 -4.79 15.07 4.30
N GLY A 150 -4.65 15.22 5.63
CA GLY A 150 -4.84 14.14 6.60
C GLY A 150 -6.23 13.52 6.65
N ASP A 151 -7.24 14.29 6.24
CA ASP A 151 -8.65 13.88 6.18
C ASP A 151 -9.07 13.32 4.82
N LEU A 152 -8.19 13.35 3.81
CA LEU A 152 -8.47 12.87 2.47
C LEU A 152 -8.21 11.37 2.37
N ASP A 153 -9.22 10.60 1.94
CA ASP A 153 -9.01 9.23 1.48
C ASP A 153 -8.24 9.19 0.15
N ARG A 154 -7.78 7.99 -0.25
CA ARG A 154 -6.95 7.83 -1.45
C ARG A 154 -7.65 8.28 -2.73
N ARG A 155 -8.98 8.12 -2.83
CA ARG A 155 -9.77 8.61 -3.99
C ARG A 155 -9.77 10.13 -4.07
N SER A 156 -9.85 10.78 -2.91
CA SER A 156 -9.74 12.24 -2.81
C SER A 156 -8.33 12.71 -3.16
N LEU A 157 -7.29 12.03 -2.67
CA LEU A 157 -5.89 12.29 -3.06
C LEU A 157 -5.67 12.10 -4.56
N GLU A 158 -6.25 11.07 -5.18
CA GLU A 158 -6.15 10.86 -6.62
C GLU A 158 -6.79 12.01 -7.40
N SER A 159 -7.90 12.55 -6.90
CA SER A 159 -8.54 13.73 -7.50
C SER A 159 -7.65 14.97 -7.40
N VAL A 160 -6.93 15.14 -6.29
CA VAL A 160 -5.92 16.21 -6.15
C VAL A 160 -4.75 15.97 -7.12
N ARG A 161 -4.15 14.78 -7.09
CA ARG A 161 -2.99 14.38 -7.90
C ARG A 161 -3.23 14.55 -9.40
N SER A 162 -4.39 14.10 -9.88
CA SER A 162 -4.78 14.18 -11.30
C SER A 162 -5.26 15.57 -11.71
N ASN A 163 -5.30 16.53 -10.79
CA ASN A 163 -5.90 17.85 -10.97
C ASN A 163 -7.36 17.77 -11.49
N ALA A 164 -8.15 16.87 -10.94
CA ALA A 164 -9.54 16.69 -11.35
C ALA A 164 -10.32 18.00 -11.19
N GLY A 165 -10.88 18.50 -12.30
CA GLY A 165 -11.60 19.77 -12.33
C GLY A 165 -10.72 21.02 -12.37
N GLY A 166 -9.39 20.90 -12.45
CA GLY A 166 -8.48 22.02 -12.68
C GLY A 166 -8.33 22.99 -11.49
N GLN A 167 -8.66 22.54 -10.27
CA GLN A 167 -8.75 23.38 -9.07
C GLN A 167 -7.57 23.21 -8.08
N PHE A 168 -6.57 22.39 -8.45
CA PHE A 168 -5.43 22.11 -7.60
C PHE A 168 -4.15 22.68 -8.21
N THR A 169 -3.36 23.34 -7.38
CA THR A 169 -2.04 23.84 -7.75
C THR A 169 -1.08 22.69 -8.02
N LYS A 170 0.01 22.97 -8.74
CA LYS A 170 1.04 21.95 -8.98
C LYS A 170 1.67 21.45 -7.68
N GLN A 171 1.86 22.34 -6.70
CA GLN A 171 2.39 21.99 -5.39
C GLN A 171 1.48 21.00 -4.65
N GLU A 172 0.16 21.22 -4.68
CA GLU A 172 -0.80 20.29 -4.07
C GLU A 172 -0.84 18.93 -4.78
N GLN A 173 -0.74 18.93 -6.12
CA GLN A 173 -0.62 17.71 -6.92
C GLN A 173 0.64 16.91 -6.53
N ASP A 174 1.78 17.59 -6.40
CA ASP A 174 3.06 16.97 -6.04
C ASP A 174 3.02 16.40 -4.62
N ILE A 175 2.41 17.12 -3.66
CA ILE A 175 2.17 16.61 -2.30
C ILE A 175 1.30 15.35 -2.34
N ALA A 176 0.17 15.39 -3.04
CA ALA A 176 -0.73 14.25 -3.14
C ALA A 176 -0.04 13.03 -3.79
N GLN A 177 0.73 13.25 -4.86
CA GLN A 177 1.52 12.20 -5.50
C GLN A 177 2.54 11.60 -4.52
N SER A 178 3.24 12.43 -3.75
CA SER A 178 4.26 11.98 -2.79
C SER A 178 3.63 11.14 -1.67
N ILE A 179 2.50 11.60 -1.10
CA ILE A 179 1.74 10.85 -0.09
C ILE A 179 1.23 9.52 -0.65
N MET A 180 0.69 9.50 -1.87
CA MET A 180 0.18 8.27 -2.50
C MET A 180 1.31 7.26 -2.78
N ALA A 181 2.50 7.73 -3.17
CA ALA A 181 3.69 6.90 -3.34
C ALA A 181 4.23 6.38 -2.00
N GLN A 182 4.16 7.20 -0.95
CA GLN A 182 4.51 6.78 0.40
C GLN A 182 3.59 5.66 0.90
N GLN A 183 2.28 5.77 0.67
CA GLN A 183 1.30 4.74 1.03
C GLN A 183 1.64 3.40 0.38
N GLU A 184 1.92 3.40 -0.93
CA GLU A 184 2.29 2.17 -1.65
C GLU A 184 3.64 1.62 -1.19
N GLY A 185 4.65 2.48 -1.00
CA GLY A 185 5.95 2.07 -0.49
C GLY A 185 5.83 1.35 0.86
N LEU A 186 5.10 1.94 1.81
CA LEU A 186 4.87 1.33 3.12
C LEU A 186 4.09 0.01 3.01
N ALA A 187 3.13 -0.11 2.10
CA ALA A 187 2.39 -1.35 1.85
C ALA A 187 3.30 -2.46 1.27
N MET A 188 4.30 -2.06 0.47
CA MET A 188 5.37 -2.92 -0.04
C MET A 188 6.50 -3.15 0.96
N GLY A 189 6.37 -2.75 2.22
CA GLY A 189 7.43 -2.91 3.20
C GLY A 189 8.69 -2.10 2.90
N LEU A 190 8.59 -1.08 2.06
CA LEU A 190 9.66 -0.12 1.79
C LEU A 190 9.49 1.07 2.74
N TYR A 191 10.58 1.45 3.39
CA TYR A 191 10.56 2.62 4.24
C TYR A 191 10.32 3.88 3.41
N ASN A 192 9.25 4.59 3.73
CA ASN A 192 8.95 5.90 3.17
C ASN A 192 8.24 6.72 4.25
N GLY A 193 8.93 7.67 4.86
CA GLY A 193 8.41 8.35 6.03
C GLY A 193 9.38 9.33 6.72
N PRO A 194 8.93 9.91 7.84
CA PRO A 194 9.69 10.89 8.63
C PRO A 194 10.97 10.27 9.20
N ILE A 195 12.11 10.95 9.02
CA ILE A 195 13.46 10.48 9.45
C ILE A 195 13.46 9.91 10.87
N SER A 196 12.68 10.50 11.78
CA SER A 196 12.49 10.03 13.16
C SER A 196 12.02 8.57 13.30
N GLN A 197 11.42 7.97 12.25
CA GLN A 197 10.89 6.60 12.24
C GLN A 197 11.79 5.60 11.52
N GLU A 198 12.83 6.05 10.80
CA GLU A 198 13.68 5.19 9.95
C GLU A 198 14.33 4.06 10.74
N ALA A 199 14.95 4.40 11.87
CA ALA A 199 15.67 3.44 12.70
C ALA A 199 14.77 2.33 13.30
N SER A 200 13.46 2.58 13.38
CA SER A 200 12.48 1.64 13.93
C SER A 200 11.76 0.83 12.86
N PHE A 201 11.98 1.15 11.58
CA PHE A 201 11.32 0.46 10.48
C PHE A 201 11.95 -0.92 10.25
N VAL A 202 11.09 -1.93 10.16
CA VAL A 202 11.49 -3.30 9.83
C VAL A 202 10.81 -3.68 8.52
N ASP A 203 11.61 -3.94 7.49
CA ASP A 203 11.12 -4.44 6.20
C ASP A 203 10.58 -5.87 6.36
N PRO A 204 9.25 -6.09 6.24
CA PRO A 204 8.63 -7.39 6.40
C PRO A 204 8.94 -8.35 5.24
N PHE A 205 9.44 -7.85 4.11
CA PHE A 205 9.73 -8.62 2.90
C PHE A 205 11.23 -8.67 2.60
N ARG A 206 12.09 -8.38 3.59
CA ARG A 206 13.54 -8.36 3.39
C ARG A 206 14.02 -9.69 2.81
N GLY A 207 14.56 -9.64 1.58
CA GLY A 207 15.06 -10.81 0.86
C GLY A 207 13.98 -11.67 0.19
N ASP A 208 12.72 -11.23 0.23
CA ASP A 208 11.59 -11.88 -0.42
C ASP A 208 10.91 -10.92 -1.42
N GLU A 209 11.54 -10.73 -2.57
CA GLU A 209 11.03 -9.81 -3.61
C GLU A 209 9.73 -10.32 -4.25
N ALA A 210 9.52 -11.64 -4.32
CA ALA A 210 8.25 -12.20 -4.79
C ALA A 210 7.09 -11.79 -3.84
N ALA A 211 7.27 -11.92 -2.52
CA ALA A 211 6.28 -11.48 -1.55
C ALA A 211 6.07 -9.96 -1.58
N ARG A 212 7.15 -9.18 -1.77
CA ARG A 212 7.06 -7.72 -1.95
C ARG A 212 6.21 -7.34 -3.15
N MET A 213 6.46 -7.97 -4.30
CA MET A 213 5.69 -7.69 -5.51
C MET A 213 4.24 -8.14 -5.35
N LYS A 214 3.98 -9.27 -4.68
CA LYS A 214 2.61 -9.70 -4.34
C LYS A 214 1.90 -8.71 -3.42
N ALA A 215 2.59 -8.10 -2.47
CA ALA A 215 2.05 -7.02 -1.65
C ALA A 215 1.70 -5.78 -2.50
N ASN A 216 2.56 -5.41 -3.46
CA ASN A 216 2.27 -4.33 -4.41
C ASN A 216 1.02 -4.63 -5.25
N LEU A 217 0.91 -5.85 -5.78
CA LEU A 217 -0.27 -6.31 -6.53
C LEU A 217 -1.55 -6.17 -5.70
N THR A 218 -1.50 -6.65 -4.45
CA THR A 218 -2.62 -6.55 -3.51
C THR A 218 -3.03 -5.09 -3.27
N PHE A 219 -2.05 -4.21 -3.08
CA PHE A 219 -2.29 -2.78 -2.90
C PHE A 219 -2.93 -2.15 -4.14
N LEU A 220 -2.33 -2.35 -5.32
CA LEU A 220 -2.79 -1.79 -6.58
C LEU A 220 -4.17 -2.33 -6.98
N ASP A 221 -4.50 -3.58 -6.63
CA ASP A 221 -5.82 -4.17 -6.87
C ASP A 221 -6.89 -3.63 -5.91
N ALA A 222 -6.50 -3.11 -4.75
CA ALA A 222 -7.42 -2.53 -3.78
C ALA A 222 -7.70 -1.03 -3.99
N VAL A 223 -6.91 -0.30 -4.81
CA VAL A 223 -7.14 1.13 -5.03
C VAL A 223 -8.50 1.44 -5.69
N GLY A 224 -8.93 2.69 -5.55
CA GLY A 224 -10.22 3.17 -6.04
C GLY A 224 -10.34 3.18 -7.58
N PRO A 225 -11.59 3.18 -8.11
CA PRO A 225 -11.84 3.17 -9.55
C PRO A 225 -11.21 4.32 -10.32
N GLU A 226 -11.15 5.51 -9.72
CA GLU A 226 -10.57 6.71 -10.34
C GLU A 226 -9.10 6.49 -10.73
N GLU A 227 -8.29 5.92 -9.83
CA GLU A 227 -6.87 5.64 -10.07
C GLU A 227 -6.68 4.55 -11.14
N LYS A 228 -7.55 3.52 -11.14
CA LYS A 228 -7.54 2.40 -12.10
C LYS A 228 -7.84 2.81 -13.54
N THR A 229 -8.41 3.99 -13.76
CA THR A 229 -8.61 4.52 -15.12
C THR A 229 -7.29 4.98 -15.78
N SER A 230 -6.25 5.23 -14.99
CA SER A 230 -5.01 5.82 -15.48
C SER A 230 -4.08 4.80 -16.15
N THR A 231 -3.35 5.28 -17.18
CA THR A 231 -2.28 4.50 -17.81
C THR A 231 -1.15 4.19 -16.85
N GLU A 232 -0.83 5.13 -15.95
CA GLU A 232 0.20 4.95 -14.93
C GLU A 232 -0.11 3.77 -14.01
N TRP A 233 -1.33 3.72 -13.45
CA TRP A 233 -1.76 2.58 -12.62
C TRP A 233 -1.69 1.27 -13.39
N ALA A 234 -2.23 1.24 -14.62
CA ALA A 234 -2.27 0.03 -15.43
C ALA A 234 -0.86 -0.50 -15.74
N THR A 235 0.09 0.42 -15.99
CA THR A 235 1.49 0.10 -16.23
C THR A 235 2.16 -0.45 -14.97
N ARG A 236 1.95 0.20 -13.81
CA ARG A 236 2.49 -0.26 -12.52
C ARG A 236 1.97 -1.63 -12.16
N ARG A 237 0.66 -1.86 -12.32
CA ARG A 237 0.01 -3.13 -12.01
C ARG A 237 0.48 -4.27 -12.91
N ALA A 238 0.66 -4.01 -14.21
CA ALA A 238 1.23 -4.98 -15.14
C ALA A 238 2.69 -5.28 -14.81
N SER A 239 3.51 -4.25 -14.57
CA SER A 239 4.93 -4.40 -14.24
C SER A 239 5.11 -5.18 -12.93
N ALA A 240 4.32 -4.88 -11.89
CA ALA A 240 4.36 -5.61 -10.62
C ALA A 240 4.02 -7.09 -10.81
N GLN A 241 3.14 -7.44 -11.75
CA GLN A 241 2.80 -8.84 -12.03
C GLN A 241 3.96 -9.54 -12.72
N VAL A 242 4.57 -8.92 -13.72
CA VAL A 242 5.76 -9.45 -14.40
C VAL A 242 6.90 -9.65 -13.38
N SER A 243 7.15 -8.67 -12.51
CA SER A 243 8.15 -8.78 -11.44
C SER A 243 7.86 -9.92 -10.46
N TYR A 244 6.60 -10.07 -10.03
CA TYR A 244 6.18 -11.17 -9.16
C TYR A 244 6.46 -12.53 -9.81
N GLU A 245 6.08 -12.68 -11.08
CA GLU A 245 6.26 -13.93 -11.80
C GLU A 245 7.75 -14.25 -12.03
N ILE A 246 8.58 -13.26 -12.36
CA ILE A 246 10.03 -13.42 -12.49
C ILE A 246 10.63 -13.89 -11.17
N HIS A 247 10.40 -13.15 -10.08
CA HIS A 247 11.00 -13.48 -8.78
C HIS A 247 10.49 -14.79 -8.18
N THR A 248 9.25 -15.19 -8.48
CA THR A 248 8.75 -16.50 -8.08
C THR A 248 9.47 -17.62 -8.83
N ARG A 249 9.65 -17.48 -10.16
CA ARG A 249 10.39 -18.45 -10.97
C ARG A 249 11.88 -18.52 -10.61
N GLU A 250 12.51 -17.40 -10.28
CA GLU A 250 13.92 -17.37 -9.82
C GLU A 250 14.15 -18.16 -8.53
N LYS A 251 13.12 -18.28 -7.67
CA LYS A 251 13.14 -19.14 -6.49
C LYS A 251 12.91 -20.63 -6.79
N GLY A 252 12.54 -20.96 -8.03
CA GLY A 252 12.19 -22.32 -8.45
C GLY A 252 10.73 -22.70 -8.20
N ASP A 253 9.87 -21.73 -7.87
CA ASP A 253 8.44 -21.93 -7.65
C ASP A 253 7.62 -21.58 -8.90
N GLU A 254 6.41 -22.14 -9.01
CA GLU A 254 5.43 -21.76 -10.04
C GLU A 254 4.62 -20.55 -9.57
N PRO A 255 4.55 -19.45 -10.34
CA PRO A 255 3.76 -18.27 -9.97
C PRO A 255 2.27 -18.56 -9.89
N GLU A 256 1.60 -17.95 -8.91
CA GLU A 256 0.13 -17.90 -8.88
C GLU A 256 -0.41 -17.09 -10.06
N THR A 257 -1.58 -17.47 -10.58
CA THR A 257 -2.30 -16.69 -11.59
C THR A 257 -2.96 -15.47 -10.93
N LEU A 258 -2.32 -14.31 -11.04
CA LEU A 258 -2.76 -13.03 -10.43
C LEU A 258 -3.21 -12.01 -11.51
N ASP A 259 -3.92 -12.49 -12.53
CA ASP A 259 -4.36 -11.66 -13.66
C ASP A 259 -5.35 -10.58 -13.23
N SER A 260 -5.26 -9.43 -13.89
CA SER A 260 -6.17 -8.30 -13.67
C SER A 260 -7.35 -8.34 -14.63
N ASP A 261 -8.55 -8.06 -14.11
CA ASP A 261 -9.76 -7.79 -14.90
C ASP A 261 -9.74 -6.39 -15.56
N ASN A 262 -8.69 -5.59 -15.33
CA ASN A 262 -8.56 -4.29 -15.94
C ASN A 262 -8.01 -4.43 -17.38
N PRO A 263 -8.78 -4.02 -18.41
CA PRO A 263 -8.44 -4.31 -19.79
C PRO A 263 -7.13 -3.62 -20.24
N LEU A 264 -6.80 -2.45 -19.68
CA LEU A 264 -5.57 -1.75 -20.01
C LEU A 264 -4.35 -2.42 -19.35
N ALA A 265 -4.47 -2.83 -18.08
CA ALA A 265 -3.42 -3.59 -17.41
C ALA A 265 -3.15 -4.93 -18.11
N THR A 266 -4.21 -5.65 -18.53
CA THR A 266 -4.08 -6.89 -19.31
C THR A 266 -3.34 -6.65 -20.64
N LEU A 267 -3.69 -5.60 -21.38
CA LEU A 267 -3.03 -5.26 -22.65
C LEU A 267 -1.54 -4.96 -22.45
N ILE A 268 -1.22 -4.18 -21.41
CA ILE A 268 0.17 -3.80 -21.09
C ILE A 268 0.97 -5.03 -20.67
N LYS A 269 0.41 -5.90 -19.83
CA LYS A 269 1.07 -7.16 -19.44
C LYS A 269 1.36 -8.04 -20.66
N GLN A 270 0.39 -8.21 -21.56
CA GLN A 270 0.59 -8.98 -22.81
C GLN A 270 1.77 -8.44 -23.63
N ALA A 271 1.95 -7.13 -23.68
CA ALA A 271 3.08 -6.51 -24.36
C ALA A 271 4.41 -6.78 -23.65
N MET A 272 4.45 -6.63 -22.32
CA MET A 272 5.63 -6.95 -21.51
C MET A 272 6.05 -8.41 -21.64
N ASP A 273 5.10 -9.35 -21.49
CA ASP A 273 5.34 -10.80 -21.61
C ASP A 273 5.94 -11.16 -22.97
N ARG A 274 5.39 -10.60 -24.06
CA ARG A 274 5.90 -10.83 -25.42
C ARG A 274 7.35 -10.36 -25.57
N SER A 275 7.68 -9.22 -24.95
CA SER A 275 9.00 -8.63 -25.04
C SER A 275 10.03 -9.23 -24.08
N GLN A 276 9.58 -10.04 -23.11
CA GLN A 276 10.39 -10.53 -21.99
C GLN A 276 11.11 -9.40 -21.25
N SER A 277 10.46 -8.23 -21.14
CA SER A 277 11.07 -7.05 -20.54
C SER A 277 11.21 -7.18 -19.03
N ASP A 278 12.40 -6.85 -18.52
CA ASP A 278 12.67 -6.59 -17.11
C ASP A 278 11.79 -5.42 -16.58
N PRO A 279 11.53 -5.32 -15.26
CA PRO A 279 10.71 -4.25 -14.68
C PRO A 279 11.18 -2.86 -15.10
N LEU A 280 10.22 -1.98 -15.33
CA LEU A 280 10.45 -0.75 -16.06
C LEU A 280 11.37 0.23 -15.31
N ARG A 281 12.38 0.76 -16.03
CA ARG A 281 13.18 1.92 -15.57
C ARG A 281 12.41 3.24 -15.63
N HIS A 282 11.40 3.33 -16.48
CA HIS A 282 10.51 4.48 -16.64
C HIS A 282 9.09 3.97 -16.76
N ILE A 283 8.16 4.55 -15.99
CA ILE A 283 6.75 4.17 -15.96
C ILE A 283 5.99 5.12 -16.89
N PRO A 284 5.50 4.68 -18.06
CA PRO A 284 4.62 5.46 -18.89
C PRO A 284 3.37 5.91 -18.12
N LYS A 285 3.09 7.20 -18.16
CA LYS A 285 1.95 7.82 -17.49
C LYS A 285 0.79 8.11 -18.43
N THR A 286 1.06 8.15 -19.73
CA THR A 286 0.07 8.47 -20.77
C THR A 286 0.01 7.39 -21.85
N PRO A 287 -1.12 7.25 -22.57
CA PRO A 287 -1.19 6.38 -23.75
C PRO A 287 -0.14 6.72 -24.81
N ASP A 288 0.21 7.99 -24.98
CA ASP A 288 1.22 8.40 -25.96
C ASP A 288 2.62 7.97 -25.53
N GLU A 289 2.95 8.05 -24.24
CA GLU A 289 4.20 7.49 -23.70
C GLU A 289 4.27 5.96 -23.86
N LEU A 290 3.15 5.24 -23.80
CA LEU A 290 3.13 3.80 -24.09
C LEU A 290 3.52 3.52 -25.56
N LYS A 291 3.02 4.30 -26.51
CA LYS A 291 3.29 4.12 -27.95
C LYS A 291 4.78 4.29 -28.31
N THR A 292 5.54 5.00 -27.49
CA THR A 292 6.99 5.19 -27.68
C THR A 292 7.82 4.03 -27.11
N GLN A 293 7.23 3.15 -26.29
CA GLN A 293 7.98 2.06 -25.68
C GLN A 293 8.28 0.95 -26.69
N ALA A 294 9.53 0.48 -26.69
CA ALA A 294 9.98 -0.60 -27.57
C ALA A 294 9.21 -1.92 -27.29
N TRP A 295 8.97 -2.23 -26.02
CA TRP A 295 8.23 -3.42 -25.60
C TRP A 295 6.73 -3.38 -25.96
N PHE A 296 6.18 -2.20 -26.28
CA PHE A 296 4.77 -2.05 -26.64
C PHE A 296 4.51 -2.13 -28.16
N LYS A 297 5.56 -2.29 -28.97
CA LYS A 297 5.41 -2.38 -30.43
C LYS A 297 4.53 -3.57 -30.86
N GLY A 298 3.57 -3.29 -31.72
CA GLY A 298 2.55 -4.22 -32.22
C GLY A 298 1.25 -4.24 -31.42
N PHE A 299 1.13 -3.45 -30.35
CA PHE A 299 -0.11 -3.32 -29.55
C PHE A 299 -0.81 -1.97 -29.72
N GLU A 300 -0.22 -1.04 -30.47
CA GLU A 300 -0.69 0.34 -30.61
C GLU A 300 -2.12 0.42 -31.17
N SER A 301 -2.47 -0.45 -32.13
CA SER A 301 -3.80 -0.49 -32.74
C SER A 301 -4.92 -0.86 -31.76
N ARG A 302 -4.60 -1.55 -30.65
CA ARG A 302 -5.55 -1.93 -29.60
C ARG A 302 -5.64 -0.89 -28.48
N LEU A 303 -4.66 0.00 -28.36
CA LEU A 303 -4.49 0.86 -27.20
C LEU A 303 -5.67 1.80 -27.00
N ASP A 304 -6.03 2.59 -28.02
CA ASP A 304 -7.06 3.64 -27.87
C ASP A 304 -8.42 3.04 -27.50
N ALA A 305 -8.83 1.95 -28.16
CA ALA A 305 -10.07 1.24 -27.85
C ALA A 305 -10.04 0.56 -26.46
N THR A 306 -8.87 0.15 -25.98
CA THR A 306 -8.71 -0.45 -24.65
C THR A 306 -8.71 0.60 -23.55
N ALA A 307 -8.06 1.74 -23.78
CA ALA A 307 -8.08 2.88 -22.88
C ALA A 307 -9.51 3.44 -22.72
N ALA A 308 -10.27 3.55 -23.82
CA ALA A 308 -11.68 3.96 -23.76
C ALA A 308 -12.54 2.99 -22.93
N ARG A 309 -12.36 1.67 -23.13
CA ARG A 309 -13.05 0.65 -22.31
C ARG A 309 -12.65 0.72 -20.84
N ASN A 310 -11.36 0.96 -20.55
CA ASN A 310 -10.86 1.12 -19.20
C ASN A 310 -11.55 2.29 -18.47
N VAL A 311 -11.62 3.45 -19.13
CA VAL A 311 -12.30 4.63 -18.60
C VAL A 311 -13.78 4.34 -18.34
N ALA A 312 -14.48 3.71 -19.29
CA ALA A 312 -15.89 3.36 -19.12
C ALA A 312 -16.13 2.41 -17.93
N GLN A 313 -15.28 1.40 -17.76
CA GLN A 313 -15.33 0.47 -16.62
C GLN A 313 -15.09 1.20 -15.29
N GLY A 314 -14.07 2.05 -15.21
CA GLY A 314 -13.78 2.82 -13.99
C GLY A 314 -14.92 3.79 -13.61
N ILE A 315 -15.54 4.46 -14.59
CA ILE A 315 -16.72 5.30 -14.34
C ILE A 315 -17.87 4.48 -13.76
N ALA A 316 -18.16 3.31 -14.34
CA ALA A 316 -19.23 2.44 -13.86
C ALA A 316 -18.95 1.95 -12.42
N GLN A 317 -17.71 1.56 -12.14
CA GLN A 317 -17.28 1.15 -10.79
C GLN A 317 -17.36 2.31 -9.78
N GLY A 318 -16.94 3.52 -10.16
CA GLY A 318 -17.05 4.72 -9.31
C GLY A 318 -18.50 5.06 -8.96
N ILE A 319 -19.42 4.95 -9.92
CA ILE A 319 -20.87 5.12 -9.67
C ILE A 319 -21.40 4.05 -8.70
N ALA A 320 -21.00 2.79 -8.88
CA ALA A 320 -21.41 1.70 -8.00
C ALA A 320 -20.89 1.91 -6.57
N LEU A 321 -19.62 2.31 -6.42
CA LEU A 321 -19.00 2.59 -5.12
C LEU A 321 -19.66 3.78 -4.41
N ALA A 322 -19.96 4.86 -5.13
CA ALA A 322 -20.70 5.99 -4.58
C ALA A 322 -22.07 5.56 -4.03
N LYS A 323 -22.83 4.74 -4.77
CA LYS A 323 -24.11 4.20 -4.30
C LYS A 323 -23.95 3.33 -3.05
N ALA A 324 -22.95 2.47 -3.01
CA ALA A 324 -22.70 1.56 -1.90
C ALA A 324 -22.26 2.29 -0.60
N THR A 325 -21.67 3.48 -0.74
CA THR A 325 -21.13 4.27 0.39
C THR A 325 -21.99 5.48 0.75
N THR A 326 -23.16 5.64 0.11
CA THR A 326 -24.11 6.70 0.48
C THR A 326 -24.76 6.32 1.82
N PRO A 327 -24.70 7.18 2.85
CA PRO A 327 -25.38 6.92 4.12
C PRO A 327 -26.88 6.74 3.90
N THR A 328 -27.46 5.62 4.34
CA THR A 328 -28.92 5.41 4.30
C THR A 328 -29.60 6.25 5.38
N ALA A 329 -30.70 6.93 5.00
CA ALA A 329 -31.43 7.87 5.86
C ALA A 329 -32.12 7.24 7.10
N ASP A 330 -32.12 5.91 7.23
CA ASP A 330 -32.88 5.19 8.27
C ASP A 330 -32.23 5.18 9.67
N SER A 331 -31.00 5.68 9.82
CA SER A 331 -30.30 5.70 11.12
C SER A 331 -30.60 6.94 11.96
N ALA A 332 -31.37 7.90 11.44
CA ALA A 332 -31.69 9.15 12.12
C ALA A 332 -33.11 9.13 12.73
N LYS A 333 -33.39 8.15 13.58
CA LYS A 333 -34.52 8.28 14.53
C LYS A 333 -33.95 8.57 15.91
N PRO A 334 -34.10 9.79 16.45
CA PRO A 334 -33.68 10.07 17.82
C PRO A 334 -34.56 9.24 18.78
N ALA A 335 -33.89 8.56 19.71
CA ALA A 335 -34.51 8.00 20.91
C ALA A 335 -34.75 9.11 21.94
#